data_AF-A0A2K3JCC2-F1
#
_entry.id   AF-A0A2K3JCC2-F1
#
_cell.length_a   1.000
_cell.length_b   1.000
_cell.length_c   1.000
_cell.angle_alpha   90.00
_cell.angle_beta   90.00
_cell.angle_gamma   90.00
#
_symmetry.space_group_name_H-M   'P 1'
#
loop_
_entity.id
_entity.type
_entity.pdbx_description
1 polymer ?
#
loop_
_entity_poly.entity_id
_entity_poly.type
_entity_poly.pdbx_seq_one_letter_code
_entity_poly.pdbx_strand_id
1 'polypeptide(L)'
;MGVMKTAAVKGIIPAGNKVNELRTNLFRLITETSIVLNERFGAAGLEAVSEIFHRLGEEDAKTMKERLGFGNTLKDALDAWFVIGHIMGSKMEPNWVSENRVEVNHSYCPQHEEFLKRGNLFCTDACLPYVGAIAENVGEGVKMDIVRAADENSTCIKALYVPSKEIG
;
A
#
# COMPACT_ATOMS: atom_id res chain seq x y z
N MET A 1 -21.20 -10.77 3.13
CA MET A 1 -20.37 -9.64 2.64
C MET A 1 -21.19 -8.36 2.71
N GLY A 2 -20.70 -7.32 3.39
CA GLY A 2 -21.38 -6.02 3.44
C GLY A 2 -21.31 -5.29 2.09
N VAL A 3 -22.35 -4.52 1.77
CA VAL A 3 -22.46 -3.75 0.51
C VAL A 3 -21.29 -2.76 0.39
N MET A 4 -20.93 -2.07 1.48
CA MET A 4 -19.85 -1.07 1.51
C MET A 4 -18.46 -1.67 1.26
N LYS A 5 -18.12 -2.77 1.93
CA LYS A 5 -16.86 -3.52 1.67
C LYS A 5 -16.75 -3.91 0.20
N THR A 6 -17.82 -4.49 -0.35
CA THR A 6 -17.84 -4.97 -1.73
C THR A 6 -17.65 -3.81 -2.72
N ALA A 7 -18.31 -2.68 -2.49
CA ALA A 7 -18.18 -1.50 -3.36
C ALA A 7 -16.77 -0.89 -3.30
N ALA A 8 -16.16 -0.82 -2.12
CA ALA A 8 -14.80 -0.32 -1.93
C ALA A 8 -13.76 -1.23 -2.59
N VAL A 9 -13.82 -2.53 -2.33
CA VAL A 9 -12.88 -3.53 -2.89
C VAL A 9 -13.01 -3.66 -4.41
N LYS A 10 -14.21 -3.48 -4.97
CA LYS A 10 -14.43 -3.52 -6.42
C LYS A 10 -14.20 -2.17 -7.11
N GLY A 11 -13.90 -1.10 -6.37
CA GLY A 11 -13.65 0.22 -6.94
C GLY A 11 -14.86 0.80 -7.68
N ILE A 12 -16.09 0.46 -7.26
CA ILE A 12 -17.33 0.84 -7.96
C ILE A 12 -17.66 2.33 -7.78
N ILE A 13 -16.98 3.04 -6.88
CA ILE A 13 -17.08 4.50 -6.75
C ILE A 13 -16.28 5.15 -7.90
N PRO A 14 -16.92 5.76 -8.90
CA PRO A 14 -16.21 6.31 -10.05
C PRO A 14 -15.33 7.48 -9.63
N ALA A 15 -14.07 7.46 -10.07
CA ALA A 15 -13.19 8.62 -9.92
C ALA A 15 -13.62 9.71 -10.92
N GLY A 16 -14.50 10.62 -10.50
CA GLY A 16 -14.72 11.88 -11.22
C GLY A 16 -13.51 12.82 -11.10
N ASN A 17 -13.53 13.95 -11.82
CA ASN A 17 -12.40 14.90 -11.84
C ASN A 17 -11.89 15.31 -10.45
N LYS A 18 -12.78 15.49 -9.46
CA LYS A 18 -12.40 15.84 -8.07
C LYS A 18 -11.54 14.78 -7.39
N VAL A 19 -11.81 13.49 -7.65
CA VAL A 19 -11.02 12.38 -7.06
C VAL A 19 -9.64 12.32 -7.71
N ASN A 20 -9.55 12.58 -9.02
CA ASN A 20 -8.28 12.64 -9.72
C ASN A 20 -7.40 13.79 -9.20
N GLU A 21 -7.96 14.98 -8.99
CA GLU A 21 -7.21 16.11 -8.40
C GLU A 21 -6.72 15.81 -6.98
N LEU A 22 -7.57 15.23 -6.13
CA LEU A 22 -7.17 14.82 -4.78
C LEU A 22 -6.05 13.77 -4.82
N ARG A 23 -6.16 12.80 -5.70
CA ARG A 23 -5.14 11.76 -5.91
C ARG A 23 -3.80 12.37 -6.33
N THR A 24 -3.80 13.26 -7.32
CA THR A 24 -2.58 13.96 -7.75
C THR A 24 -1.94 14.75 -6.61
N ASN A 25 -2.75 15.43 -5.80
CA ASN A 25 -2.25 16.14 -4.63
C ASN A 25 -1.65 15.21 -3.57
N LEU A 26 -2.24 14.03 -3.36
CA LEU A 26 -1.67 13.01 -2.47
C LEU A 26 -0.32 12.52 -2.99
N PHE A 27 -0.21 12.21 -4.28
CA PHE A 27 1.07 11.79 -4.85
C PHE A 27 2.15 12.84 -4.67
N ARG A 28 1.82 14.10 -4.95
CA ARG A 28 2.73 15.22 -4.75
C ARG A 28 3.12 15.34 -3.28
N LEU A 29 2.18 15.24 -2.34
CA LEU A 29 2.48 15.31 -0.91
C LEU A 29 3.47 14.22 -0.49
N ILE A 30 3.21 12.97 -0.89
CA ILE A 30 4.08 11.82 -0.57
C ILE A 30 5.48 12.05 -1.13
N THR A 31 5.57 12.45 -2.39
CA THR A 31 6.85 12.66 -3.08
C THR A 31 7.62 13.84 -2.48
N GLU A 32 7.01 15.02 -2.38
CA GLU A 32 7.70 16.23 -1.90
C GLU A 32 8.11 16.11 -0.43
N THR A 33 7.29 15.47 0.42
CA THR A 33 7.67 15.22 1.82
C THR A 33 8.90 14.32 1.90
N SER A 34 8.94 13.26 1.09
CA SER A 34 10.07 12.33 1.04
C SER A 34 11.34 13.01 0.54
N ILE A 35 11.24 13.84 -0.51
CA ILE A 35 12.36 14.62 -1.05
C ILE A 35 12.90 15.58 0.01
N VAL A 36 12.05 16.43 0.58
CA VAL A 36 12.49 17.46 1.53
C VAL A 36 13.14 16.85 2.76
N LEU A 37 12.60 15.76 3.29
CA LEU A 37 13.19 15.10 4.45
C LEU A 37 14.51 14.42 4.11
N ASN A 38 14.61 13.75 2.96
CA ASN A 38 15.85 13.15 2.49
C ASN A 38 16.94 14.20 2.22
N GLU A 39 16.62 15.31 1.55
CA GLU A 39 17.59 16.36 1.24
C GLU A 39 18.14 17.04 2.50
N ARG A 40 17.30 17.21 3.54
CA ARG A 40 17.69 17.90 4.76
C ARG A 40 18.40 17.00 5.77
N PHE A 41 18.00 15.73 5.86
CA PHE A 41 18.39 14.85 6.96
C PHE A 41 18.94 13.49 6.48
N GLY A 42 19.03 13.25 5.17
CA GLY A 42 19.53 12.00 4.59
C GLY A 42 18.76 10.79 5.09
N ALA A 43 19.49 9.75 5.51
CA ALA A 43 18.92 8.51 6.02
C ALA A 43 17.96 8.72 7.21
N ALA A 44 18.27 9.60 8.16
CA ALA A 44 17.37 9.91 9.27
C ALA A 44 16.06 10.57 8.79
N GLY A 45 16.12 11.32 7.69
CA GLY A 45 14.93 11.86 7.02
C GLY A 45 14.05 10.76 6.43
N LEU A 46 14.65 9.76 5.77
CA LEU A 46 13.94 8.61 5.22
C LEU A 46 13.35 7.70 6.30
N GLU A 47 14.05 7.52 7.43
CA GLU A 47 13.50 6.84 8.60
C GLU A 47 12.25 7.57 9.13
N ALA A 48 12.29 8.90 9.21
CA ALA A 48 11.12 9.69 9.59
C ALA A 48 9.97 9.56 8.58
N VAL A 49 10.25 9.52 7.27
CA VAL A 49 9.24 9.24 6.23
C VAL A 49 8.59 7.88 6.50
N SER A 50 9.40 6.83 6.71
CA SER A 50 8.92 5.48 7.00
C SER A 50 8.05 5.44 8.25
N GLU A 51 8.45 6.12 9.32
CA GLU A 51 7.66 6.19 10.54
C GLU A 51 6.32 6.92 10.34
N ILE A 52 6.31 8.06 9.63
CA ILE A 52 5.09 8.80 9.31
C ILE A 52 4.11 7.89 8.57
N PHE A 53 4.57 7.26 7.49
CA PHE A 53 3.73 6.42 6.65
C PHE A 53 3.29 5.14 7.34
N HIS A 54 4.12 4.56 8.20
CA HIS A 54 3.74 3.44 9.04
C HIS A 54 2.57 3.81 9.96
N ARG A 55 2.68 4.90 10.73
CA ARG A 55 1.64 5.36 11.65
C ARG A 55 0.32 5.68 10.94
N LEU A 56 0.39 6.35 9.78
CA LEU A 56 -0.79 6.60 8.95
C LEU A 56 -1.47 5.29 8.52
N GLY A 57 -0.68 4.28 8.14
CA GLY A 57 -1.20 2.98 7.77
C GLY A 57 -1.89 2.24 8.93
N GLU A 58 -1.38 2.36 10.15
CA GLU A 58 -2.03 1.81 11.35
C GLU A 58 -3.39 2.46 11.62
N GLU A 59 -3.47 3.79 11.53
CA GLU A 59 -4.71 4.54 11.71
C GLU A 59 -5.76 4.20 10.64
N ASP A 60 -5.33 4.09 9.39
CA ASP A 60 -6.19 3.70 8.29
C ASP A 60 -6.66 2.26 8.42
N ALA A 61 -5.80 1.32 8.84
CA ALA A 61 -6.20 -0.06 9.13
C ALA A 61 -7.35 -0.12 10.14
N LYS A 62 -7.21 0.60 11.25
CA LYS A 62 -8.24 0.69 12.29
C LYS A 62 -9.54 1.24 11.72
N THR A 63 -9.46 2.36 11.01
CA THR A 63 -10.60 3.01 10.37
C THR A 63 -11.30 2.08 9.38
N MET A 64 -10.55 1.34 8.58
CA MET A 64 -11.07 0.39 7.60
C MET A 64 -11.78 -0.78 8.28
N LYS A 65 -11.23 -1.34 9.36
CA LYS A 65 -11.92 -2.39 10.14
C LYS A 65 -13.24 -1.90 10.71
N GLU A 66 -13.24 -0.72 11.33
CA GLU A 66 -14.43 -0.12 11.93
C GLU A 66 -15.51 0.22 10.89
N ARG A 67 -15.13 0.83 9.76
CA ARG A 67 -16.08 1.39 8.79
C ARG A 67 -16.49 0.42 7.68
N LEU A 68 -15.57 -0.46 7.27
CA LEU A 68 -15.79 -1.39 6.15
C LEU A 68 -16.04 -2.82 6.63
N GLY A 69 -15.83 -3.11 7.92
CA GLY A 69 -16.09 -4.43 8.50
C GLY A 69 -15.12 -5.49 7.97
N PHE A 70 -13.84 -5.13 7.81
CA PHE A 70 -12.80 -6.12 7.54
C PHE A 70 -12.62 -7.07 8.72
N GLY A 71 -12.43 -8.36 8.40
CA GLY A 71 -12.08 -9.38 9.38
C GLY A 71 -10.59 -9.31 9.76
N ASN A 72 -9.99 -10.48 9.94
CA ASN A 72 -8.60 -10.66 10.34
C ASN A 72 -7.85 -11.70 9.48
N THR A 73 -8.31 -11.98 8.27
CA THR A 73 -7.67 -12.99 7.40
C THR A 73 -6.66 -12.39 6.43
N LEU A 74 -5.80 -13.23 5.83
CA LEU A 74 -4.92 -12.85 4.71
C LEU A 74 -5.71 -12.23 3.54
N LYS A 75 -6.92 -12.73 3.28
CA LYS A 75 -7.81 -12.18 2.27
C LYS A 75 -8.35 -10.80 2.65
N ASP A 76 -8.68 -10.57 3.93
CA ASP A 76 -9.09 -9.24 4.39
C ASP A 76 -7.95 -8.23 4.26
N ALA A 77 -6.71 -8.63 4.57
CA ALA A 77 -5.53 -7.79 4.39
C ALA A 77 -5.31 -7.43 2.90
N LEU A 78 -5.44 -8.42 2.00
CA LEU A 78 -5.38 -8.18 0.55
C LEU A 78 -6.49 -7.24 0.08
N ASP A 79 -7.73 -7.47 0.53
CA ASP A 79 -8.87 -6.62 0.17
C ASP A 79 -8.69 -5.18 0.66
N ALA A 80 -8.18 -4.98 1.88
CA ALA A 80 -7.86 -3.64 2.41
C ALA A 80 -6.80 -2.96 1.55
N TRP A 81 -5.75 -3.69 1.16
CA TRP A 81 -4.74 -3.16 0.26
C TRP A 81 -5.32 -2.77 -1.11
N PHE A 82 -6.25 -3.54 -1.68
CA PHE A 82 -6.92 -3.17 -2.92
C PHE A 82 -7.75 -1.89 -2.81
N VAL A 83 -8.42 -1.66 -1.67
CA VAL A 83 -9.15 -0.39 -1.46
C VAL A 83 -8.20 0.80 -1.59
N ILE A 84 -7.02 0.74 -0.96
CA ILE A 84 -5.98 1.77 -1.10
C ILE A 84 -5.50 1.87 -2.54
N GLY A 85 -5.21 0.73 -3.17
CA GLY A 85 -4.81 0.67 -4.58
C GLY A 85 -5.79 1.40 -5.50
N HIS A 86 -7.09 1.20 -5.30
CA HIS A 86 -8.15 1.85 -6.08
C HIS A 86 -8.25 3.36 -5.81
N ILE A 87 -8.13 3.78 -4.54
CA ILE A 87 -8.06 5.20 -4.18
C ILE A 87 -6.87 5.85 -4.90
N MET A 88 -5.71 5.20 -4.88
CA MET A 88 -4.47 5.63 -5.51
C MET A 88 -4.41 5.34 -7.02
N GLY A 89 -5.47 4.80 -7.64
CA GLY A 89 -5.52 4.54 -9.08
C GLY A 89 -4.53 3.49 -9.59
N SER A 90 -3.99 2.64 -8.71
CA SER A 90 -3.11 1.53 -9.07
C SER A 90 -3.89 0.36 -9.67
N LYS A 91 -3.29 -0.33 -10.64
CA LYS A 91 -3.77 -1.62 -11.13
C LYS A 91 -2.93 -2.70 -10.47
N MET A 92 -3.61 -3.60 -9.77
CA MET A 92 -2.99 -4.61 -8.93
C MET A 92 -3.61 -5.97 -9.25
N GLU A 93 -2.76 -6.96 -9.50
CA GLU A 93 -3.15 -8.29 -9.92
C GLU A 93 -2.65 -9.31 -8.88
N PRO A 94 -3.56 -9.96 -8.12
CA PRO A 94 -3.18 -10.95 -7.13
C PRO A 94 -2.92 -12.31 -7.80
N ASN A 95 -1.86 -12.97 -7.37
CA ASN A 95 -1.50 -14.34 -7.69
C ASN A 95 -1.35 -15.13 -6.40
N TRP A 96 -2.30 -16.02 -6.12
CA TRP A 96 -2.26 -16.90 -4.95
C TRP A 96 -1.25 -18.03 -5.22
N VAL A 97 -0.07 -17.92 -4.61
CA VAL A 97 1.00 -18.92 -4.72
C VAL A 97 0.80 -20.08 -3.74
N SER A 98 0.08 -19.85 -2.64
CA SER A 98 -0.36 -20.88 -1.68
C SER A 98 -1.55 -20.36 -0.86
N GLU A 99 -2.09 -21.19 0.04
CA GLU A 99 -3.17 -20.76 0.97
C GLU A 99 -2.71 -19.67 1.95
N ASN A 100 -1.41 -19.61 2.25
CA ASN A 100 -0.82 -18.68 3.20
C ASN A 100 0.01 -17.57 2.53
N ARG A 101 -0.01 -17.44 1.20
CA ARG A 101 0.76 -16.41 0.49
C ARG A 101 0.08 -15.98 -0.82
N VAL A 102 0.02 -14.67 -1.01
CA VAL A 102 -0.43 -14.02 -2.24
C VAL A 102 0.59 -13.01 -2.68
N GLU A 103 1.01 -13.09 -3.94
CA GLU A 103 1.87 -12.10 -4.58
C GLU A 103 1.01 -11.14 -5.38
N VAL A 104 1.33 -9.85 -5.35
CA VAL A 104 0.54 -8.82 -6.02
C VAL A 104 1.45 -8.04 -6.96
N ASN A 105 1.18 -8.22 -8.24
CA ASN A 105 1.84 -7.49 -9.31
C ASN A 105 1.15 -6.14 -9.51
N HIS A 106 1.90 -5.04 -9.41
CA HIS A 106 1.38 -3.71 -9.73
C HIS A 106 1.54 -3.47 -11.23
N SER A 107 0.64 -3.97 -12.07
CA SER A 107 0.71 -3.72 -13.52
C SER A 107 0.65 -2.23 -13.87
N TYR A 108 0.17 -1.38 -12.96
CA TYR A 108 0.28 0.08 -13.03
C TYR A 108 0.33 0.72 -11.64
N CYS A 109 1.26 1.67 -11.43
CA CYS A 109 1.39 2.43 -10.18
C CYS A 109 1.67 3.92 -10.47
N PRO A 110 0.67 4.82 -10.35
CA PRO A 110 0.88 6.25 -10.59
C PRO A 110 1.94 6.88 -9.69
N GLN A 111 2.04 6.44 -8.43
CA GLN A 111 3.04 6.94 -7.48
C GLN A 111 4.47 6.65 -7.95
N HIS A 112 4.69 5.51 -8.61
CA HIS A 112 5.98 5.16 -9.21
C HIS A 112 6.33 6.11 -10.36
N GLU A 113 5.37 6.48 -11.21
CA GLU A 113 5.57 7.49 -12.26
C GLU A 113 5.96 8.86 -11.68
N GLU A 114 5.30 9.28 -10.59
CA GLU A 114 5.62 10.54 -9.91
C GLU A 114 7.00 10.53 -9.25
N PHE A 115 7.41 9.40 -8.67
CA PHE A 115 8.76 9.22 -8.16
C PHE A 115 9.82 9.29 -9.25
N LEU A 116 9.59 8.62 -10.40
CA LEU A 116 10.52 8.68 -11.53
C LEU A 116 10.68 10.10 -12.09
N LYS A 117 9.60 10.88 -12.18
CA LYS A 117 9.67 12.30 -12.59
C LYS A 117 10.56 13.15 -11.69
N ARG A 118 10.76 12.75 -10.44
CA ARG A 118 11.61 13.42 -9.45
C ARG A 118 12.98 12.77 -9.27
N GLY A 119 13.28 11.69 -10.00
CA GLY A 119 14.59 11.04 -10.00
C GLY A 119 14.93 10.21 -8.77
N ASN A 120 13.95 9.88 -7.91
CA ASN A 120 14.19 9.02 -6.75
C ASN A 120 12.95 8.19 -6.39
N LEU A 121 13.16 6.90 -6.07
CA LEU A 121 12.11 5.94 -5.73
C LEU A 121 12.00 5.76 -4.21
N PHE A 122 11.00 6.39 -3.60
CA PHE A 122 10.72 6.25 -2.15
C PHE A 122 9.76 5.09 -1.85
N CYS A 123 9.79 4.03 -2.67
CA CYS A 123 8.87 2.91 -2.52
C CYS A 123 9.08 2.15 -1.20
N THR A 124 10.33 2.02 -0.76
CA THR A 124 10.73 1.36 0.50
C THR A 124 10.48 2.23 1.72
N ASP A 125 10.53 3.55 1.55
CA ASP A 125 10.47 4.51 2.66
C ASP A 125 9.07 5.07 2.88
N ALA A 126 8.21 5.11 1.86
CA ALA A 126 6.86 5.65 1.98
C ALA A 126 5.77 4.63 1.65
N CYS A 127 5.84 4.01 0.46
CA CYS A 127 4.78 3.11 0.01
C CYS A 127 4.72 1.83 0.85
N LEU A 128 5.85 1.11 0.98
CA LEU A 128 5.92 -0.14 1.72
C LEU A 128 5.52 0.03 3.20
N PRO A 129 6.03 1.01 3.96
CA PRO A 129 5.66 1.17 5.36
C PRO A 129 4.16 1.43 5.55
N TYR A 130 3.56 2.23 4.66
CA TYR A 130 2.12 2.49 4.67
C TYR A 130 1.28 1.24 4.36
N VAL A 131 1.49 0.61 3.20
CA VAL A 131 0.65 -0.53 2.81
C VAL A 131 0.93 -1.79 3.65
N GLY A 132 2.16 -1.93 4.14
CA GLY A 132 2.55 -2.96 5.10
C GLY A 132 1.79 -2.76 6.41
N ALA A 133 1.84 -1.57 7.01
CA ALA A 133 1.09 -1.27 8.23
C ALA A 133 -0.41 -1.55 8.09
N ILE A 134 -1.02 -1.19 6.94
CA ILE A 134 -2.43 -1.49 6.69
C ILE A 134 -2.69 -2.99 6.69
N ALA A 135 -1.97 -3.74 5.85
CA ALA A 135 -2.21 -5.16 5.69
C ALA A 135 -1.96 -5.94 6.99
N GLU A 136 -0.88 -5.64 7.70
CA GLU A 136 -0.47 -6.31 8.94
C GLU A 136 -1.39 -6.00 10.13
N ASN A 137 -2.02 -4.82 10.16
CA ASN A 137 -3.00 -4.48 11.21
C ASN A 137 -4.43 -4.91 10.87
N VAL A 138 -4.74 -5.10 9.58
CA VAL A 138 -6.01 -5.71 9.17
C VAL A 138 -5.99 -7.21 9.43
N GLY A 139 -5.04 -7.95 8.84
CA GLY A 139 -4.96 -9.40 8.93
C GLY A 139 -4.08 -9.88 10.10
N GLU A 140 -4.59 -10.82 10.89
CA GLU A 140 -3.86 -11.37 12.04
C GLU A 140 -2.67 -12.23 11.57
N GLY A 141 -1.48 -11.89 12.07
CA GLY A 141 -0.24 -12.59 11.73
C GLY A 141 0.19 -12.41 10.27
N VAL A 142 -0.45 -11.53 9.51
CA VAL A 142 -0.04 -11.20 8.14
C VAL A 142 1.26 -10.40 8.18
N LYS A 143 2.13 -10.65 7.21
CA LYS A 143 3.36 -9.92 6.93
C LYS A 143 3.45 -9.54 5.46
N MET A 144 4.17 -8.47 5.17
CA MET A 144 4.43 -8.02 3.79
C MET A 144 5.92 -8.09 3.44
N ASP A 145 6.22 -8.73 2.30
CA ASP A 145 7.58 -8.78 1.73
C ASP A 145 7.62 -8.10 0.35
N ILE A 146 8.81 -7.63 -0.04
CA ILE A 146 9.09 -7.24 -1.42
C ILE A 146 9.60 -8.47 -2.19
N VAL A 147 8.84 -8.93 -3.17
CA VAL A 147 9.28 -10.00 -4.10
C VAL A 147 10.20 -9.41 -5.16
N ARG A 148 9.85 -8.23 -5.67
CA ARG A 148 10.65 -7.47 -6.61
C ARG A 148 10.48 -5.97 -6.33
N ALA A 149 11.58 -5.28 -6.05
CA ALA A 149 11.57 -3.84 -5.90
C ALA A 149 11.18 -3.15 -7.21
N ALA A 150 10.63 -1.94 -7.11
CA ALA A 150 10.47 -1.09 -8.29
C ALA A 150 11.84 -0.54 -8.72
N ASP A 151 12.00 -0.32 -10.02
CA ASP A 151 13.16 0.33 -10.63
C ASP A 151 12.70 1.29 -11.74
N GLU A 152 13.63 1.84 -12.51
CA GLU A 152 13.32 2.76 -13.62
C GLU A 152 12.45 2.14 -14.72
N ASN A 153 12.45 0.82 -14.85
CA ASN A 153 11.83 0.10 -15.95
C ASN A 153 10.55 -0.64 -15.52
N SER A 154 10.33 -0.79 -14.22
CA SER A 154 9.29 -1.68 -13.71
C SER A 154 8.78 -1.28 -12.32
N THR A 155 7.49 -1.44 -12.12
CA THR A 155 6.81 -1.30 -10.83
C THR A 155 7.16 -2.46 -9.89
N CYS A 156 6.80 -2.40 -8.61
CA CYS A 156 7.11 -3.46 -7.66
C CYS A 156 6.16 -4.68 -7.71
N ILE A 157 6.65 -5.83 -7.25
CA ILE A 157 5.84 -6.97 -6.81
C ILE A 157 6.03 -7.12 -5.31
N LYS A 158 4.95 -7.15 -4.55
CA LYS A 158 4.99 -7.43 -3.10
C LYS A 158 4.15 -8.66 -2.78
N ALA A 159 4.43 -9.32 -1.67
CA ALA A 159 3.65 -10.45 -1.20
C ALA A 159 3.05 -10.15 0.17
N LEU A 160 1.83 -10.63 0.39
CA LEU A 160 1.28 -10.82 1.72
C LEU A 160 1.35 -12.30 2.06
N TYR A 161 1.73 -12.62 3.30
CA TYR A 161 1.81 -14.00 3.77
C TYR A 161 1.53 -14.11 5.26
N VAL A 162 1.15 -15.31 5.68
CA VAL A 162 1.09 -15.68 7.10
C VAL A 162 2.22 -16.67 7.35
N PRO A 163 3.21 -16.33 8.19
CA PRO A 163 4.28 -17.27 8.55
C PRO A 163 3.69 -18.57 9.09
N SER A 164 4.16 -19.70 8.59
CA SER A 164 3.84 -21.00 9.19
C SER A 164 4.26 -20.95 10.67
N LYS A 165 3.39 -21.34 11.60
CA LYS A 165 3.85 -21.60 12.97
C LYS A 165 4.98 -22.63 12.86
N GLU A 166 6.20 -22.27 13.27
CA GLU A 166 7.23 -23.26 13.51
C GLU A 166 6.65 -24.28 14.48
N ILE A 167 6.54 -25.53 14.03
CA ILE A 167 6.26 -26.65 14.92
C ILE A 167 7.57 -26.85 15.68
N GLY A 168 7.71 -26.16 16.80
CA GLY A 168 8.73 -26.43 17.81
C GLY A 168 8.45 -27.73 18.55
#